data_AF-A0A437P8T9-F1
#
_entry.id   AF-A0A437P8T9-F1
#
_cell.length_a   1.000
_cell.length_b   1.000
_cell.length_c   1.000
_cell.angle_alpha   90.00
_cell.angle_beta   90.00
_cell.angle_gamma   90.00
#
_symmetry.space_group_name_H-M   'P 1'
#
loop_
_entity.id
_entity.type
_entity.pdbx_description
1 polymer ?
#
loop_
_entity_poly.entity_id
_entity_poly.type
_entity_poly.pdbx_seq_one_letter_code
_entity_poly.pdbx_strand_id
1 'polypeptide(L)'
;MTISLRVVGIFYDRSDIPDSGTQTVKDVLDYAVKNPGSKDLPSDNFKYITSITDPGALMKPSVSAFFSNYASNFTSPTSRLTYLRGEYFLSESLVENPSYEVWQFYVFDANGVPMIPTPRISSFVDVQVPDGGRVVWRLVKILAAPNRVPTVYRTAFGLGDPSQAVV
;
A
#
# COMPACT_ATOMS: atom_id res chain seq x y z
N MET A 1 14.71 6.10 -17.97
CA MET A 1 13.58 5.22 -18.37
C MET A 1 12.30 5.86 -17.82
N THR A 2 11.18 5.17 -17.67
CA THR A 2 10.04 5.70 -16.90
C THR A 2 9.83 4.88 -15.64
N ILE A 3 9.38 5.54 -14.57
CA ILE A 3 8.92 4.88 -13.36
C ILE A 3 7.44 4.54 -13.51
N SER A 4 7.01 3.44 -12.89
CA SER A 4 5.59 3.11 -12.77
C SER A 4 5.09 3.16 -11.33
N LEU A 5 3.84 3.57 -11.16
CA LEU A 5 3.11 3.65 -9.89
C LEU A 5 1.80 2.87 -10.01
N ARG A 6 1.57 1.94 -9.09
CA ARG A 6 0.31 1.20 -9.00
C ARG A 6 -0.25 1.25 -7.57
N VAL A 7 -1.51 1.62 -7.41
CA VAL A 7 -2.25 1.54 -6.14
C VAL A 7 -3.40 0.54 -6.31
N VAL A 8 -3.21 -0.67 -5.78
CA VAL A 8 -4.04 -1.83 -6.14
C VAL A 8 -5.51 -1.66 -5.72
N GLY A 9 -5.77 -1.13 -4.52
CA GLY A 9 -7.12 -1.09 -3.94
C GLY A 9 -8.07 -0.04 -4.56
N ILE A 10 -7.51 1.00 -5.18
CA ILE A 10 -8.27 2.02 -5.92
C ILE A 10 -8.01 1.94 -7.43
N PHE A 11 -7.45 0.82 -7.88
CA PHE A 11 -7.14 0.48 -9.29
C PHE A 11 -6.24 1.46 -10.04
N TYR A 12 -5.57 2.37 -9.35
CA TYR A 12 -4.74 3.39 -9.99
C TYR A 12 -3.48 2.74 -10.55
N ASP A 13 -3.17 3.02 -11.81
CA ASP A 13 -1.97 2.53 -12.49
C ASP A 13 -1.45 3.61 -13.43
N ARG A 14 -0.14 3.83 -13.40
CA ARG A 14 0.56 4.84 -14.18
C ARG A 14 1.97 4.35 -14.51
N SER A 15 2.41 4.49 -15.76
CA SER A 15 3.70 3.96 -16.24
C SER A 15 4.57 4.95 -17.02
N ASP A 16 4.14 6.21 -17.09
CA ASP A 16 4.75 7.31 -17.84
C ASP A 16 5.47 8.33 -16.95
N ILE A 17 5.76 8.00 -15.68
CA ILE A 17 6.41 8.94 -14.75
C ILE A 17 7.87 9.15 -15.20
N PRO A 18 8.29 10.38 -15.54
CA PRO A 18 9.66 10.65 -15.92
C PRO A 18 10.62 10.34 -14.79
N ASP A 19 11.70 9.68 -15.14
CA ASP A 19 12.77 9.28 -14.24
C ASP A 19 13.84 10.39 -14.17
N SER A 20 14.17 10.85 -12.96
CA SER A 20 15.24 11.83 -12.73
C SER A 20 16.45 11.27 -11.99
N GLY A 21 16.49 9.94 -11.74
CA GLY A 21 17.60 9.24 -11.07
C GLY A 21 17.76 9.51 -9.56
N THR A 22 16.97 10.41 -8.99
CA THR A 22 17.04 10.79 -7.56
C THR A 22 15.68 10.84 -6.89
N GLN A 23 14.64 10.33 -7.54
CA GLN A 23 13.25 10.42 -7.06
C GLN A 23 13.01 9.48 -5.88
N THR A 24 12.30 10.00 -4.90
CA THR A 24 11.76 9.22 -3.79
C THR A 24 10.38 8.67 -4.14
N VAL A 25 9.87 7.73 -3.34
CA VAL A 25 8.48 7.27 -3.45
C VAL A 25 7.50 8.45 -3.30
N LYS A 26 7.82 9.45 -2.46
CA LYS A 26 7.02 10.68 -2.38
C LYS A 26 7.02 11.45 -3.70
N ASP A 27 8.15 11.60 -4.36
CA ASP A 27 8.22 12.33 -5.64
C ASP A 27 7.38 11.65 -6.72
N VAL A 28 7.35 10.31 -6.72
CA VAL A 28 6.48 9.51 -7.60
C VAL A 28 5.00 9.77 -7.31
N LEU A 29 4.59 9.80 -6.04
CA LEU A 29 3.22 10.15 -5.64
C LEU A 29 2.86 11.60 -6.00
N ASP A 30 3.74 12.55 -5.70
CA ASP A 30 3.54 13.97 -5.98
C ASP A 30 3.45 14.24 -7.48
N TYR A 31 4.25 13.56 -8.29
CA TYR A 31 4.15 13.64 -9.73
C TYR A 31 2.77 13.18 -10.22
N ALA A 32 2.28 12.06 -9.69
CA ALA A 32 0.97 11.52 -10.03
C ALA A 32 -0.18 12.49 -9.67
N VAL A 33 -0.07 13.19 -8.55
CA VAL A 33 -1.03 14.23 -8.13
C VAL A 33 -0.97 15.47 -9.03
N LYS A 34 0.25 15.96 -9.32
CA LYS A 34 0.44 17.21 -10.08
C LYS A 34 0.12 17.07 -11.57
N ASN A 35 0.20 15.85 -12.09
CA ASN A 35 0.00 15.55 -13.50
C ASN A 35 -1.17 14.59 -13.67
N PRO A 36 -2.42 14.95 -13.32
CA PRO A 36 -3.57 14.09 -13.58
C PRO A 36 -3.52 13.62 -15.04
N GLY A 37 -3.68 12.31 -15.26
CA GLY A 37 -3.16 11.60 -16.42
C GLY A 37 -3.52 12.15 -17.81
N SER A 38 -2.78 11.67 -18.82
CA SER A 38 -3.20 11.77 -20.24
C SER A 38 -4.61 11.19 -20.42
N LYS A 39 -5.31 11.57 -21.51
CA LYS A 39 -6.62 11.00 -21.92
C LYS A 39 -6.68 9.46 -21.92
N ASP A 40 -5.52 8.81 -21.98
CA ASP A 40 -5.36 7.35 -22.04
C ASP A 40 -5.34 6.67 -20.65
N LEU A 41 -5.22 7.45 -19.58
CA LEU A 41 -5.35 6.94 -18.22
C LEU A 41 -6.83 6.99 -17.80
N PRO A 42 -7.38 5.88 -17.27
CA PRO A 42 -8.80 5.83 -16.91
C PRO A 42 -9.14 6.71 -15.70
N SER A 43 -8.11 7.20 -14.97
CA SER A 43 -8.25 8.15 -13.87
C SER A 43 -7.75 9.54 -14.23
N ASP A 44 -8.55 10.55 -13.88
CA ASP A 44 -8.28 11.97 -14.14
C ASP A 44 -7.89 12.78 -12.89
N ASN A 45 -7.88 12.17 -11.68
CA ASN A 45 -7.71 12.93 -10.44
C ASN A 45 -7.19 12.07 -9.28
N PHE A 46 -5.92 11.69 -9.34
CA PHE A 46 -5.25 10.96 -8.24
C PHE A 46 -4.90 11.89 -7.09
N LYS A 47 -5.20 11.47 -5.86
CA LYS A 47 -4.81 12.18 -4.62
C LYS A 47 -4.38 11.21 -3.54
N TYR A 48 -3.57 11.69 -2.61
CA TYR A 48 -3.25 10.99 -1.38
C TYR A 48 -3.24 11.96 -0.20
N ILE A 49 -3.51 11.44 1.00
CA ILE A 49 -3.44 12.20 2.25
C ILE A 49 -2.34 11.56 3.10
N THR A 50 -1.64 12.41 3.87
CA THR A 50 -0.66 11.94 4.85
C THR A 50 -1.16 12.19 6.26
N SER A 51 -0.74 11.33 7.17
CA SER A 51 -0.87 11.51 8.61
C SER A 51 0.51 11.36 9.26
N ILE A 52 0.64 11.83 10.50
CA ILE A 52 1.81 11.53 11.33
C ILE A 52 1.46 10.27 12.13
N THR A 53 2.12 9.17 11.82
CA THR A 53 2.02 7.94 12.61
C THR A 53 3.08 8.01 13.70
N ASP A 54 2.60 8.08 14.95
CA ASP A 54 3.36 8.06 16.20
C ASP A 54 4.15 9.35 16.56
N PRO A 55 3.74 10.10 17.60
CA PRO A 55 4.51 11.22 18.14
C PRO A 55 5.80 10.81 18.87
N GLY A 56 6.04 9.50 19.11
CA GLY A 56 7.22 8.99 19.81
C GLY A 56 8.41 8.60 18.93
N ALA A 57 8.22 8.40 17.62
CA ALA A 57 9.24 7.89 16.71
C ALA A 57 9.38 8.78 15.45
N LEU A 58 10.38 9.68 15.47
CA LEU A 58 10.88 10.46 14.32
C LEU A 58 9.88 11.31 13.50
N MET A 59 8.61 11.44 13.90
CA MET A 59 7.58 12.32 13.27
C MET A 59 7.56 12.27 11.73
N LYS A 60 7.75 11.09 11.14
CA LYS A 60 7.76 10.95 9.68
C LYS A 60 6.34 10.77 9.16
N PRO A 61 6.00 11.37 8.00
CA PRO A 61 4.67 11.19 7.44
C PRO A 61 4.49 9.74 6.98
N SER A 62 3.27 9.24 7.13
CA SER A 62 2.76 8.05 6.44
C SER A 62 1.59 8.45 5.55
N VAL A 63 1.33 7.65 4.52
CA VAL A 63 0.14 7.81 3.70
C VAL A 63 -1.05 7.23 4.44
N SER A 64 -2.07 8.04 4.73
CA SER A 64 -3.28 7.60 5.43
C SER A 64 -4.41 7.23 4.48
N ALA A 65 -4.40 7.73 3.24
CA ALA A 65 -5.44 7.42 2.28
C ALA A 65 -5.03 7.71 0.83
N PHE A 66 -5.67 7.00 -0.09
CA PHE A 66 -5.61 7.25 -1.51
C PHE A 66 -7.01 7.49 -2.10
N PHE A 67 -7.07 8.34 -3.10
CA PHE A 67 -8.27 8.69 -3.86
C PHE A 67 -7.96 8.69 -5.35
N SER A 68 -8.93 8.26 -6.15
CA SER A 68 -8.89 8.37 -7.60
C SER A 68 -10.30 8.50 -8.17
N ASN A 69 -10.50 9.45 -9.07
CA ASN A 69 -11.72 9.53 -9.87
C ASN A 69 -11.51 8.90 -11.25
N TYR A 70 -12.50 8.14 -11.72
CA TYR A 70 -12.49 7.45 -13.01
C TYR A 70 -13.58 8.00 -13.93
N ALA A 71 -13.19 8.47 -15.12
CA ALA A 71 -14.12 9.04 -16.09
C ALA A 71 -14.95 7.98 -16.82
N SER A 72 -14.45 6.74 -16.88
CA SER A 72 -15.05 5.60 -17.57
C SER A 72 -15.09 4.36 -16.68
N ASN A 73 -15.95 3.39 -17.03
CA ASN A 73 -15.95 2.10 -16.37
C ASN A 73 -14.60 1.40 -16.60
N PHE A 74 -14.13 0.68 -15.60
CA PHE A 74 -12.85 -0.01 -15.64
C PHE A 74 -13.02 -1.48 -15.29
N THR A 75 -12.40 -2.37 -16.06
CA THR A 75 -12.39 -3.81 -15.76
C THR A 75 -11.06 -4.20 -15.13
N SER A 76 -11.12 -4.71 -13.90
CA SER A 76 -9.92 -5.17 -13.20
C SER A 76 -9.26 -6.32 -13.96
N PRO A 77 -7.97 -6.24 -14.29
CA PRO A 77 -7.25 -7.34 -14.93
C PRO A 77 -7.14 -8.56 -13.99
N THR A 78 -7.21 -8.35 -12.68
CA THR A 78 -7.05 -9.41 -11.67
C THR A 78 -8.36 -10.14 -11.39
N SER A 79 -9.44 -9.41 -11.09
CA SER A 79 -10.73 -10.02 -10.71
C SER A 79 -11.67 -10.24 -11.88
N ARG A 80 -11.39 -9.62 -13.05
CA ARG A 80 -12.29 -9.56 -14.23
C ARG A 80 -13.64 -8.89 -13.95
N LEU A 81 -13.80 -8.27 -12.77
CA LEU A 81 -14.98 -7.49 -12.43
C LEU A 81 -14.91 -6.12 -13.07
N THR A 82 -16.05 -5.64 -13.55
CA THR A 82 -16.22 -4.29 -14.07
C THR A 82 -16.69 -3.37 -12.95
N TYR A 83 -15.90 -2.34 -12.71
CA TYR A 83 -16.15 -1.27 -11.76
C TYR A 83 -16.71 -0.08 -12.53
N LEU A 84 -17.75 0.56 -11.98
CA LEU A 84 -18.38 1.70 -12.61
C LEU A 84 -17.46 2.93 -12.57
N ARG A 85 -17.63 3.86 -13.50
CA ARG A 85 -17.00 5.18 -13.41
C ARG A 85 -17.37 5.87 -12.08
N GLY A 86 -16.51 6.74 -11.59
CA GLY A 86 -16.72 7.49 -10.36
C GLY A 86 -15.53 7.49 -9.42
N GLU A 87 -15.81 7.84 -8.18
CA GLU A 87 -14.80 8.09 -7.15
C GLU A 87 -14.52 6.83 -6.34
N TYR A 88 -13.23 6.49 -6.22
CA TYR A 88 -12.75 5.37 -5.42
C TYR A 88 -11.77 5.90 -4.37
N PHE A 89 -11.99 5.52 -3.13
CA PHE A 89 -11.19 5.94 -1.99
C PHE A 89 -10.96 4.76 -1.06
N LEU A 90 -9.77 4.70 -0.47
CA LEU A 90 -9.44 3.78 0.60
C LEU A 90 -8.56 4.52 1.62
N SER A 91 -8.84 4.33 2.90
CA SER A 91 -8.04 4.85 4.02
C SER A 91 -7.48 3.73 4.88
N GLU A 92 -6.42 4.02 5.61
CA GLU A 92 -6.00 3.22 6.75
C GLU A 92 -7.05 3.24 7.85
N SER A 93 -7.04 2.21 8.68
CA SER A 93 -7.78 2.13 9.93
C SER A 93 -6.87 1.51 10.97
N LEU A 94 -6.32 2.36 11.85
CA LEU A 94 -5.44 1.95 12.94
C LEU A 94 -6.22 1.52 14.19
N VAL A 95 -7.54 1.34 14.08
CA VAL A 95 -8.37 0.86 15.18
C VAL A 95 -8.11 -0.64 15.36
N GLU A 96 -7.39 -0.99 16.43
CA GLU A 96 -7.00 -2.35 16.75
C GLU A 96 -8.15 -3.13 17.39
N ASN A 97 -8.95 -3.90 16.62
CA ASN A 97 -9.55 -5.17 17.08
C ASN A 97 -10.37 -5.93 16.01
N PRO A 98 -10.09 -7.22 15.70
CA PRO A 98 -8.87 -7.99 15.99
C PRO A 98 -7.71 -7.66 15.02
N SER A 99 -7.92 -6.68 14.14
CA SER A 99 -7.02 -6.33 13.05
C SER A 99 -7.12 -4.85 12.73
N TYR A 100 -6.06 -4.29 12.16
CA TYR A 100 -6.00 -2.93 11.63
C TYR A 100 -5.62 -2.98 10.15
N GLU A 101 -5.86 -1.89 9.42
CA GLU A 101 -5.59 -1.75 7.99
C GLU A 101 -4.58 -0.63 7.76
N VAL A 102 -3.52 -0.94 7.03
CA VAL A 102 -2.34 -0.08 6.86
C VAL A 102 -1.89 -0.11 5.39
N TRP A 103 -1.44 1.03 4.87
CA TRP A 103 -0.83 1.11 3.57
C TRP A 103 0.61 0.62 3.62
N GLN A 104 0.93 -0.30 2.73
CA GLN A 104 2.28 -0.80 2.52
C GLN A 104 2.69 -0.54 1.08
N PHE A 105 3.92 -0.04 0.89
CA PHE A 105 4.52 0.12 -0.41
C PHE A 105 5.66 -0.88 -0.64
N TYR A 106 5.90 -1.17 -1.92
CA TYR A 106 6.96 -2.01 -2.42
C TYR A 106 7.64 -1.28 -3.57
N VAL A 107 8.98 -1.28 -3.59
CA VAL A 107 9.78 -0.76 -4.69
C VAL A 107 10.39 -1.94 -5.43
N PHE A 108 10.38 -1.89 -6.75
CA PHE A 108 11.02 -2.86 -7.62
C PHE A 108 11.98 -2.13 -8.54
N ASP A 109 13.09 -2.79 -8.89
CA ASP A 109 13.99 -2.31 -9.94
C ASP A 109 13.39 -2.50 -11.35
N ALA A 110 14.11 -2.05 -12.38
CA ALA A 110 13.71 -2.19 -13.78
C ALA A 110 13.50 -3.65 -14.23
N ASN A 111 14.12 -4.62 -13.55
CA ASN A 111 13.96 -6.04 -13.84
C ASN A 111 12.80 -6.68 -13.05
N GLY A 112 12.10 -5.90 -12.22
CA GLY A 112 11.02 -6.37 -11.38
C GLY A 112 11.48 -7.09 -10.12
N VAL A 113 12.74 -6.93 -9.71
CA VAL A 113 13.27 -7.48 -8.46
C VAL A 113 12.87 -6.57 -7.30
N PRO A 114 12.27 -7.11 -6.21
CA PRO A 114 11.91 -6.31 -5.04
C PRO A 114 13.15 -5.70 -4.39
N MET A 115 13.11 -4.40 -4.15
CA MET A 115 14.11 -3.69 -3.35
C MET A 115 13.63 -3.61 -1.91
N ILE A 116 14.48 -4.02 -0.98
CA ILE A 116 14.23 -3.89 0.45
C ILE A 116 14.92 -2.61 0.93
N PRO A 117 14.17 -1.59 1.37
CA PRO A 117 14.76 -0.38 1.92
C PRO A 117 15.69 -0.70 3.09
N THR A 118 16.81 0.01 3.18
CA THR A 118 17.73 -0.09 4.32
C THR A 118 17.80 1.28 4.98
N PRO A 119 17.28 1.47 6.21
CA PRO A 119 16.72 0.46 7.12
C PRO A 119 15.36 -0.11 6.67
N ARG A 120 15.05 -1.33 7.14
CA ARG A 120 13.84 -2.09 6.76
C ARG A 120 12.53 -1.36 7.05
N ILE A 121 12.54 -0.46 8.02
CA ILE A 121 11.45 0.49 8.31
C ILE A 121 11.92 1.84 7.77
N SER A 122 11.39 2.23 6.62
CA SER A 122 11.72 3.51 5.98
C SER A 122 10.44 4.22 5.58
N SER A 123 10.40 5.54 5.75
CA SER A 123 9.27 6.34 5.27
C SER A 123 9.38 6.52 3.76
N PHE A 124 8.24 6.62 3.08
CA PHE A 124 8.16 6.85 1.65
C PHE A 124 8.85 8.17 1.20
N VAL A 125 9.10 9.10 2.13
CA VAL A 125 9.89 10.31 1.88
C VAL A 125 11.40 10.05 1.72
N ASP A 126 11.90 8.94 2.24
CA ASP A 126 13.34 8.64 2.26
C ASP A 126 13.72 7.55 1.25
N VAL A 127 12.75 6.73 0.82
CA VAL A 127 13.03 5.60 -0.08
C VAL A 127 13.15 6.08 -1.52
N GLN A 128 14.36 5.94 -2.09
CA GLN A 128 14.65 6.17 -3.51
C GLN A 128 13.99 5.10 -4.38
N VAL A 129 13.52 5.50 -5.56
CA VAL A 129 13.04 4.61 -6.62
C VAL A 129 14.14 4.54 -7.67
N PRO A 130 14.66 3.35 -8.00
CA PRO A 130 15.73 3.22 -8.99
C PRO A 130 15.23 3.57 -10.39
N ASP A 131 16.18 3.82 -11.29
CA ASP A 131 15.90 4.07 -12.70
C ASP A 131 15.06 2.94 -13.31
N GLY A 132 13.99 3.33 -14.03
CA GLY A 132 13.04 2.38 -14.62
C GLY A 132 12.24 1.56 -13.60
N GLY A 133 12.29 1.93 -12.31
CA GLY A 133 11.68 1.20 -11.22
C GLY A 133 10.15 1.24 -11.20
N ARG A 134 9.59 0.47 -10.27
CA ARG A 134 8.14 0.40 -10.05
C ARG A 134 7.81 0.53 -8.57
N VAL A 135 6.83 1.36 -8.26
CA VAL A 135 6.22 1.49 -6.94
C VAL A 135 4.86 0.84 -6.94
N VAL A 136 4.61 -0.05 -5.97
CA VAL A 136 3.29 -0.68 -5.78
C VAL A 136 2.81 -0.42 -4.35
N TRP A 137 1.60 0.13 -4.21
CA TRP A 137 0.90 0.34 -2.95
C TRP A 137 -0.25 -0.65 -2.77
N ARG A 138 -0.40 -1.15 -1.54
CA ARG A 138 -1.47 -2.07 -1.13
C ARG A 138 -1.96 -1.71 0.26
N LEU A 139 -3.28 -1.72 0.44
CA LEU A 139 -3.89 -1.70 1.76
C LEU A 139 -3.87 -3.13 2.28
N VAL A 140 -3.19 -3.35 3.41
CA VAL A 140 -3.06 -4.67 4.02
C VAL A 140 -3.79 -4.68 5.36
N LYS A 141 -4.49 -5.79 5.63
CA LYS A 141 -5.13 -6.03 6.91
C LYS A 141 -4.21 -6.88 7.77
N ILE A 142 -3.78 -6.34 8.90
CA ILE A 142 -2.81 -6.95 9.83
C ILE A 142 -3.51 -7.27 11.14
N LEU A 143 -3.25 -8.46 11.68
CA LEU A 143 -3.74 -8.83 13.03
C LEU A 143 -2.99 -8.02 14.08
N ALA A 144 -3.72 -7.36 14.98
CA ALA A 144 -3.14 -6.49 16.00
C ALA A 144 -2.25 -7.26 16.99
N ALA A 145 -2.65 -8.49 17.32
CA ALA A 145 -1.89 -9.37 18.18
C ALA A 145 -2.16 -10.84 17.82
N PRO A 146 -1.24 -11.76 18.15
CA PRO A 146 -1.56 -13.18 18.17
C PRO A 146 -2.69 -13.42 19.18
N ASN A 147 -3.73 -14.12 18.74
CA ASN A 147 -4.80 -14.55 19.64
C ASN A 147 -4.34 -15.77 20.45
N ARG A 148 -4.82 -15.89 21.70
CA ARG A 148 -4.70 -17.16 22.43
C ARG A 148 -5.40 -18.26 21.63
N VAL A 149 -4.79 -19.44 21.54
CA VAL A 149 -5.38 -20.59 20.83
C VAL A 149 -6.69 -20.98 21.53
N PRO A 150 -7.87 -20.86 20.88
CA PRO A 150 -9.13 -21.29 21.48
C PRO A 150 -9.13 -22.79 21.78
N THR A 151 -9.87 -23.21 22.81
CA THR A 151 -9.92 -24.63 23.25
C THR A 151 -10.26 -25.59 22.11
N VAL A 152 -11.17 -25.20 21.21
CA VAL A 152 -11.55 -26.01 20.03
C VAL A 152 -10.33 -26.34 19.16
N TYR A 153 -9.46 -25.35 18.92
CA TYR A 153 -8.23 -25.55 18.15
C TYR A 153 -7.18 -26.31 18.96
N ARG A 154 -7.10 -26.13 20.29
CA ARG A 154 -6.17 -26.90 21.13
C ARG A 154 -6.49 -28.39 21.10
N THR A 155 -7.77 -28.77 21.19
CA THR A 155 -8.22 -30.16 21.05
C THR A 155 -7.88 -30.71 19.67
N ALA A 156 -8.17 -29.94 18.61
CA ALA A 156 -7.85 -30.32 17.24
C ALA A 156 -6.35 -30.51 16.98
N PHE A 157 -5.51 -29.72 17.66
CA PHE A 157 -4.05 -29.79 17.57
C PHE A 157 -3.40 -30.76 18.58
N GLY A 158 -4.18 -31.44 19.43
CA GLY A 158 -3.64 -32.37 20.43
C GLY A 158 -2.80 -31.68 21.53
N LEU A 159 -2.98 -30.38 21.74
CA LEU A 159 -2.11 -29.56 22.62
C LEU A 159 -2.47 -29.63 24.12
N GLY A 160 -3.46 -30.46 24.50
CA GLY A 160 -3.93 -30.57 25.89
C GLY A 160 -4.52 -29.28 26.48
N ASP A 161 -5.05 -29.38 27.70
CA ASP A 161 -5.54 -28.24 28.47
C ASP A 161 -4.35 -27.43 29.02
N PRO A 162 -4.26 -26.11 28.74
CA PRO A 162 -3.15 -25.29 29.23
C PRO A 162 -3.15 -25.14 30.76
N SER A 163 -4.26 -25.43 31.46
CA SER A 163 -4.33 -25.46 32.93
C SER A 163 -3.71 -26.73 33.54
N GLN A 164 -3.39 -27.74 32.72
CA GLN A 164 -2.72 -28.97 33.16
C GLN A 164 -1.23 -29.01 32.78
N ALA A 165 -0.69 -27.94 32.21
CA ALA A 165 0.76 -27.79 32.05
C ALA A 165 1.38 -27.50 33.42
N VAL A 166 1.81 -28.57 34.11
CA VAL A 166 2.59 -28.50 35.35
C VAL A 166 3.94 -27.84 35.04
N VAL A 167 4.31 -26.84 35.85
CA VAL A 167 5.60 -26.13 35.84
C VAL A 167 6.75 -27.08 36.11
#